data_AF-T0Y6H1-F1
#
_entry.id   AF-T0Y6H1-F1
#
_cell.length_a   1.000
_cell.length_b   1.000
_cell.length_c   1.000
_cell.angle_alpha   90.00
_cell.angle_beta   90.00
_cell.angle_gamma   90.00
#
_symmetry.space_group_name_H-M   'P 1'
#
loop_
_entity.id
_entity.type
_entity.pdbx_description
1 polymer ?
#
loop_
_entity_poly.entity_id
_entity_poly.type
_entity_poly.pdbx_seq_one_letter_code
_entity_poly.pdbx_strand_id
1 'polypeptide(L)'
;MLGVLGAISFGFLLYTLLTSNPFIRLTTPWADGLGLNPLLQDPGLAAHPPMLYTGYVGLSVAFAFACAALLEGKLDREWARWTRPWTTAAWAFLTCGIVLGSWWAYYTLGWGGFWFWDPVENASFMPWLMATALIHSLAVTEKRGLFKSWTVLLAVLGFSLSLIGTFLVRSGILISVHSFAVSPG
;
A
#
# COMPACT_ATOMS: atom_id res chain seq x y z
N MET A 1 -14.02 -13.81 3.53
CA MET A 1 -13.19 -12.89 2.70
C MET A 1 -13.95 -11.62 2.32
N LEU A 2 -15.04 -11.70 1.55
CA LEU A 2 -15.81 -10.52 1.11
C LEU A 2 -16.29 -9.62 2.26
N GLY A 3 -16.77 -10.20 3.37
CA GLY A 3 -17.17 -9.42 4.54
C GLY A 3 -16.03 -8.59 5.15
N VAL A 4 -14.80 -9.11 5.16
CA VAL A 4 -13.63 -8.39 5.68
C VAL A 4 -13.22 -7.27 4.72
N LEU A 5 -13.21 -7.53 3.40
CA LEU A 5 -12.97 -6.47 2.42
C LEU A 5 -14.04 -5.37 2.49
N GLY A 6 -15.32 -5.75 2.62
CA GLY A 6 -16.42 -4.81 2.80
C GLY A 6 -16.26 -3.95 4.05
N ALA A 7 -15.81 -4.53 5.17
CA ALA A 7 -15.52 -3.79 6.39
C ALA A 7 -14.35 -2.80 6.22
N ILE A 8 -13.28 -3.21 5.52
CA ILE A 8 -12.15 -2.33 5.19
C ILE A 8 -12.62 -1.16 4.31
N SER A 9 -13.33 -1.46 3.21
CA SER A 9 -13.87 -0.44 2.31
C SER A 9 -14.82 0.52 3.02
N PHE A 10 -15.72 -0.01 3.86
CA PHE A 10 -16.61 0.82 4.68
C PHE A 10 -15.84 1.74 5.62
N GLY A 11 -14.81 1.23 6.31
CA GLY A 11 -13.96 2.03 7.18
C GLY A 11 -13.25 3.18 6.43
N PHE A 12 -12.68 2.90 5.25
CA PHE A 12 -12.05 3.92 4.42
C PHE A 12 -13.04 4.95 3.88
N LEU A 13 -14.25 4.53 3.48
CA LEU A 13 -15.31 5.44 3.05
C LEU A 13 -15.76 6.34 4.20
N LEU A 14 -15.91 5.78 5.41
CA LEU A 14 -16.26 6.54 6.59
C LEU A 14 -15.18 7.56 6.95
N TYR A 15 -13.90 7.15 6.95
CA TYR A 15 -12.77 8.08 7.14
C TYR A 15 -12.77 9.20 6.09
N THR A 16 -13.01 8.86 4.82
CA THR A 16 -13.08 9.84 3.73
C THR A 16 -14.20 10.84 3.97
N LEU A 17 -15.40 10.40 4.37
CA LEU A 17 -16.54 11.31 4.57
C LEU A 17 -16.44 12.16 5.84
N LEU A 18 -15.83 11.64 6.91
CA LEU A 18 -15.77 12.32 8.21
C LEU A 18 -14.52 13.16 8.39
N THR A 19 -13.36 12.71 7.88
CA THR A 19 -12.06 13.32 8.16
C THR A 19 -11.41 13.95 6.93
N SER A 20 -11.73 13.47 5.72
CA SER A 20 -11.06 13.93 4.49
C SER A 20 -12.05 14.19 3.36
N ASN A 21 -13.17 14.85 3.68
CA ASN A 21 -14.33 14.95 2.80
C ASN A 21 -14.02 15.79 1.54
N PRO A 22 -13.92 15.17 0.35
CA PRO A 22 -13.58 15.88 -0.88
C PRO A 22 -14.74 16.74 -1.41
N PHE A 23 -15.93 16.63 -0.82
CA PHE A 23 -17.14 17.37 -1.22
C PHE A 23 -17.35 18.65 -0.41
N ILE A 24 -16.45 18.98 0.53
CA ILE A 24 -16.45 20.28 1.21
C ILE A 24 -16.23 21.37 0.15
N ARG A 25 -17.18 22.30 0.06
CA ARG A 25 -17.11 23.38 -0.94
C ARG A 25 -16.23 24.51 -0.45
N LEU A 26 -15.38 25.01 -1.35
CA LEU A 26 -14.63 26.24 -1.15
C LEU A 26 -15.53 27.44 -1.44
N THR A 27 -15.44 28.49 -0.63
CA THR A 27 -16.17 29.75 -0.82
C THR A 27 -15.73 30.49 -2.09
N THR A 28 -14.45 30.37 -2.44
CA THR A 28 -13.85 30.89 -3.68
C THR A 28 -12.99 29.78 -4.30
N PRO A 29 -13.53 29.00 -5.26
CA PRO A 29 -12.76 27.95 -5.90
C PRO A 29 -11.71 28.53 -6.85
N TRP A 30 -10.53 27.91 -6.88
CA TRP A 30 -9.52 28.17 -7.91
C TRP A 30 -9.99 27.54 -9.22
N ALA A 31 -9.87 28.26 -10.35
CA ALA A 31 -10.32 27.77 -11.65
C ALA A 31 -9.68 26.41 -12.03
N ASP A 32 -8.39 26.25 -11.72
CA ASP A 32 -7.59 25.05 -12.03
C ASP A 32 -7.20 24.23 -10.78
N GLY A 33 -7.74 24.57 -9.61
CA GLY A 33 -7.32 24.00 -8.32
C GLY A 33 -5.96 24.53 -7.83
N LEU A 34 -5.48 24.00 -6.69
CA LEU A 34 -4.17 24.37 -6.13
C LEU A 34 -2.99 23.78 -6.92
N GLY A 35 -3.25 22.82 -7.81
CA GLY A 35 -2.24 22.13 -8.61
C GLY A 35 -1.24 21.33 -7.78
N LEU A 36 -0.33 20.66 -8.48
CA LEU A 36 0.91 20.15 -7.89
C LEU A 36 2.01 21.19 -8.06
N ASN A 37 3.01 21.16 -7.18
CA ASN A 37 4.28 21.86 -7.40
C ASN A 37 4.79 21.55 -8.83
N PRO A 38 5.23 22.54 -9.63
CA PRO A 38 5.69 22.31 -11.01
C PRO A 38 6.72 21.19 -11.17
N LEU A 39 7.60 20.98 -10.17
CA LEU A 39 8.58 19.89 -10.19
C LEU A 39 7.93 18.49 -10.14
N LEU A 40 6.71 18.41 -9.61
CA LEU A 40 5.93 17.19 -9.45
C LEU A 40 5.00 16.91 -10.64
N GLN A 41 4.95 17.78 -11.64
CA GLN A 41 4.10 17.60 -12.81
C GLN A 41 4.81 16.76 -13.88
N ASP A 42 5.03 15.49 -13.56
CA ASP A 42 5.77 14.57 -14.40
C ASP A 42 5.06 13.20 -14.57
N PRO A 43 5.06 12.61 -15.78
CA PRO A 43 4.48 11.28 -16.02
C PRO A 43 4.98 10.14 -15.09
N GLY A 44 6.27 10.09 -14.77
CA GLY A 44 6.85 9.11 -13.85
C GLY A 44 6.35 9.31 -12.41
N LEU A 45 6.16 10.56 -12.00
CA LEU A 45 5.53 10.86 -10.72
C LEU A 45 4.04 10.50 -10.73
N ALA A 46 3.35 10.71 -11.85
CA ALA A 46 1.92 10.37 -11.96
C ALA A 46 1.69 8.85 -11.97
N ALA A 47 2.63 8.07 -12.50
CA ALA A 47 2.47 6.61 -12.66
C ALA A 47 2.83 5.80 -11.41
N HIS A 48 3.88 6.16 -10.67
CA HIS A 48 4.36 5.31 -9.58
C HIS A 48 3.43 5.23 -8.34
N PRO A 49 2.72 6.29 -7.89
CA PRO A 49 1.84 6.20 -6.73
C PRO A 49 0.64 5.29 -6.98
N PRO A 50 -0.08 5.34 -8.13
CA PRO A 50 -1.10 4.35 -8.45
C PRO A 50 -0.60 2.90 -8.38
N MET A 51 0.62 2.64 -8.84
CA MET A 51 1.22 1.30 -8.75
C MET A 51 1.45 0.89 -7.29
N LEU A 52 2.03 1.76 -6.47
CA LEU A 52 2.23 1.51 -5.03
C LEU A 52 0.90 1.29 -4.30
N TYR A 53 -0.09 2.15 -4.52
CA TYR A 53 -1.40 2.03 -3.89
C TYR A 53 -2.15 0.77 -4.35
N THR A 54 -2.02 0.39 -5.62
CA THR A 54 -2.57 -0.89 -6.10
C THR A 54 -1.91 -2.06 -5.37
N GLY A 55 -0.60 -1.98 -5.12
CA GLY A 55 0.11 -2.94 -4.28
C GLY A 55 -0.41 -2.99 -2.83
N TYR A 56 -0.57 -1.84 -2.17
CA TYR A 56 -1.11 -1.75 -0.80
C TYR A 56 -2.53 -2.30 -0.70
N VAL A 57 -3.41 -1.90 -1.61
CA VAL A 57 -4.79 -2.40 -1.68
C VAL A 57 -4.79 -3.89 -2.00
N GLY A 58 -3.89 -4.37 -2.86
CA GLY A 58 -3.72 -5.79 -3.14
C GLY A 58 -3.39 -6.63 -1.90
N LEU A 59 -2.57 -6.10 -0.99
CA LEU A 59 -2.26 -6.78 0.29
C LEU A 59 -3.48 -6.90 1.22
N SER A 60 -4.51 -6.06 1.05
CA SER A 60 -5.78 -6.22 1.78
C SER A 60 -6.49 -7.55 1.47
N VAL A 61 -6.29 -8.10 0.26
CA VAL A 61 -6.86 -9.39 -0.13
C VAL A 61 -6.23 -10.52 0.69
N ALA A 62 -4.90 -10.52 0.82
CA ALA A 62 -4.18 -11.50 1.64
C ALA A 62 -4.56 -11.40 3.12
N PHE A 63 -4.70 -10.18 3.64
CA PHE A 63 -5.23 -9.93 4.98
C PHE A 63 -6.66 -10.44 5.14
N ALA A 64 -7.55 -10.18 4.19
CA ALA A 64 -8.94 -10.61 4.23
C ALA A 64 -9.08 -12.14 4.20
N PHE A 65 -8.21 -12.85 3.46
CA PHE A 65 -8.11 -14.31 3.52
C PHE A 65 -7.63 -14.78 4.90
N ALA A 66 -6.59 -14.16 5.46
CA ALA A 66 -6.08 -14.52 6.78
C ALA A 66 -7.14 -14.34 7.87
N CYS A 67 -7.84 -13.19 7.91
CA CYS A 67 -8.92 -12.95 8.86
C CYS A 67 -10.09 -13.93 8.66
N ALA A 68 -10.50 -14.20 7.43
CA ALA A 68 -11.56 -15.17 7.16
C ALA A 68 -11.17 -16.58 7.65
N ALA A 69 -9.95 -17.02 7.38
CA ALA A 69 -9.45 -18.32 7.82
C ALA A 69 -9.37 -18.43 9.36
N LEU A 70 -9.03 -17.34 10.05
CA LEU A 70 -9.06 -17.26 11.51
C LEU A 70 -10.49 -17.33 12.07
N LEU A 71 -11.43 -16.59 11.46
CA LEU A 71 -12.84 -16.59 11.89
C LEU A 71 -13.52 -17.94 11.65
N GLU A 72 -13.21 -18.61 10.55
CA GLU A 72 -13.74 -19.94 10.22
C GLU A 72 -13.00 -21.08 10.95
N GLY A 73 -11.84 -20.79 11.56
CA GLY A 73 -10.97 -21.79 12.19
C GLY A 73 -10.29 -22.74 11.21
N LYS A 74 -10.25 -22.40 9.91
CA LYS A 74 -9.79 -23.27 8.82
C LYS A 74 -8.57 -22.68 8.12
N LEU A 75 -7.38 -23.02 8.64
CA LEU A 75 -6.09 -22.74 7.98
C LEU A 75 -5.63 -23.99 7.22
N ASP A 76 -6.35 -24.36 6.16
CA ASP A 76 -6.01 -25.51 5.31
C ASP A 76 -4.90 -25.20 4.29
N ARG A 77 -4.71 -26.02 3.27
CA ARG A 77 -3.79 -25.70 2.16
C ARG A 77 -4.48 -24.89 1.07
N GLU A 78 -5.80 -24.92 1.04
CA GLU A 78 -6.61 -24.32 0.00
C GLU A 78 -6.58 -22.80 0.09
N TRP A 79 -6.71 -22.24 1.31
CA TRP A 79 -6.60 -20.80 1.52
C TRP A 79 -5.25 -20.27 1.03
N ALA A 80 -4.15 -21.00 1.28
CA ALA A 80 -2.81 -20.59 0.86
C ALA A 80 -2.69 -20.57 -0.67
N ARG A 81 -3.23 -21.59 -1.35
CA ARG A 81 -3.29 -21.66 -2.82
C ARG A 81 -4.08 -20.50 -3.42
N TRP A 82 -5.25 -20.17 -2.84
CA TRP A 82 -6.07 -19.06 -3.31
C TRP A 82 -5.43 -17.70 -3.03
N THR A 83 -4.74 -17.54 -1.90
CA THR A 83 -4.12 -16.27 -1.49
C THR A 83 -2.87 -15.93 -2.32
N ARG A 84 -2.08 -16.94 -2.70
CA ARG A 84 -0.78 -16.77 -3.37
C ARG A 84 -0.79 -15.93 -4.67
N PRO A 85 -1.69 -16.14 -5.65
CA PRO A 85 -1.73 -15.31 -6.85
C PRO A 85 -2.02 -13.84 -6.54
N TRP A 86 -2.92 -13.55 -5.58
CA TRP A 86 -3.23 -12.18 -5.16
C TRP A 86 -2.04 -11.51 -4.49
N THR A 87 -1.36 -12.21 -3.57
CA THR A 87 -0.15 -11.66 -2.95
C THR A 87 0.96 -11.41 -3.97
N THR A 88 1.11 -12.31 -4.96
CA THR A 88 2.10 -12.14 -6.03
C THR A 88 1.78 -10.93 -6.90
N ALA A 89 0.51 -10.73 -7.26
CA ALA A 89 0.08 -9.55 -8.01
C ALA A 89 0.35 -8.26 -7.20
N ALA A 90 -0.05 -8.23 -5.92
CA ALA A 90 0.22 -7.09 -5.05
C ALA A 90 1.71 -6.76 -4.95
N TRP A 91 2.55 -7.79 -4.76
CA TRP A 91 4.00 -7.66 -4.73
C TRP A 91 4.58 -7.15 -6.06
N ALA A 92 4.05 -7.60 -7.21
CA ALA A 92 4.48 -7.11 -8.51
C ALA A 92 4.17 -5.62 -8.68
N PHE A 93 2.96 -5.17 -8.30
CA PHE A 93 2.60 -3.75 -8.30
C PHE A 93 3.49 -2.92 -7.37
N LEU A 94 3.79 -3.41 -6.16
CA LEU A 94 4.75 -2.76 -5.26
C LEU A 94 6.13 -2.66 -5.89
N THR A 95 6.61 -3.74 -6.51
CA THR A 95 7.92 -3.78 -7.18
C THR A 95 7.98 -2.76 -8.30
N CYS A 96 6.96 -2.73 -9.17
CA CYS A 96 6.87 -1.74 -10.24
C CYS A 96 6.77 -0.31 -9.70
N GLY A 97 5.98 -0.08 -8.66
CA GLY A 97 5.84 1.24 -8.03
C GLY A 97 7.16 1.74 -7.42
N ILE A 98 7.87 0.88 -6.71
CA ILE A 98 9.21 1.17 -6.16
C ILE A 98 10.19 1.48 -7.29
N VAL A 99 10.27 0.62 -8.32
CA VAL A 99 11.20 0.83 -9.45
C VAL A 99 10.89 2.12 -10.21
N LEU A 100 9.62 2.41 -10.48
CA LEU A 100 9.22 3.66 -11.15
C LEU A 100 9.51 4.89 -10.29
N GLY A 101 9.26 4.82 -8.98
CA GLY A 101 9.59 5.89 -8.04
C GLY A 101 11.10 6.13 -7.96
N SER A 102 11.89 5.08 -7.86
CA SER A 102 13.36 5.12 -7.89
C SER A 102 13.90 5.71 -9.18
N TRP A 103 13.36 5.28 -10.32
CA TRP A 103 13.70 5.85 -11.63
C TRP A 103 13.37 7.34 -11.66
N TRP A 104 12.18 7.71 -11.18
CA TRP A 104 11.71 9.09 -11.12
C TRP A 104 12.61 9.99 -10.29
N ALA A 105 12.95 9.55 -9.08
CA ALA A 105 13.82 10.28 -8.17
C ALA A 105 15.21 10.48 -8.80
N TYR A 106 15.77 9.44 -9.42
CA TYR A 106 17.09 9.52 -10.05
C TYR A 106 17.15 10.58 -11.15
N TYR A 107 16.18 10.60 -12.07
CA TYR A 107 16.24 11.51 -13.20
C TYR A 107 15.75 12.94 -12.86
N THR A 108 14.80 13.10 -11.93
CA THR A 108 14.22 14.43 -11.60
C THR A 108 15.01 15.16 -10.54
N LEU A 109 15.44 14.45 -9.48
CA LEU A 109 16.06 15.07 -8.32
C LEU A 109 17.59 15.13 -8.42
N GLY A 110 18.20 14.30 -9.27
CA GLY A 110 19.61 14.38 -9.65
C GLY A 110 20.63 14.09 -8.53
N TRP A 111 21.60 13.21 -8.83
CA TRP A 111 22.91 13.13 -8.15
C TRP A 111 22.95 12.77 -6.65
N GLY A 112 22.02 11.93 -6.19
CA GLY A 112 22.25 11.17 -4.94
C GLY A 112 21.74 9.73 -4.91
N GLY A 113 21.20 9.22 -6.03
CA GLY A 113 20.92 7.79 -6.25
C GLY A 113 19.48 7.48 -6.65
N PHE A 114 19.20 6.19 -6.85
CA PHE A 114 17.86 5.64 -7.08
C PHE A 114 17.06 5.47 -5.77
N TRP A 115 17.69 5.72 -4.63
CA TRP A 115 17.15 5.49 -3.29
C TRP A 115 17.91 6.32 -2.26
N PHE A 116 17.19 7.05 -1.42
CA PHE A 116 17.70 7.97 -0.41
C PHE A 116 17.37 7.57 1.03
N TRP A 117 16.67 6.44 1.22
CA TRP A 117 16.16 5.99 2.53
C TRP A 117 15.28 7.04 3.20
N ASP A 118 14.59 7.87 2.41
CA ASP A 118 13.68 8.85 2.96
C ASP A 118 12.42 8.16 3.53
N PRO A 119 11.66 8.83 4.42
CA PRO A 119 10.52 8.21 5.06
C PRO A 119 9.46 7.65 4.09
N VAL A 120 9.27 8.28 2.92
CA VAL A 120 8.29 7.83 1.90
C VAL A 120 8.77 6.56 1.20
N GLU A 121 10.03 6.53 0.79
CA GLU A 121 10.69 5.33 0.26
C GLU A 121 10.61 4.16 1.26
N ASN A 122 10.98 4.38 2.52
CA ASN A 122 10.93 3.36 3.57
C ASN A 122 9.50 2.84 3.82
N ALA A 123 8.51 3.73 3.81
CA ALA A 123 7.11 3.38 3.97
C ALA A 123 6.63 2.39 2.88
N SER A 124 7.15 2.51 1.66
CA SER A 124 6.85 1.56 0.56
C SER A 124 7.64 0.26 0.65
N PHE A 125 8.86 0.32 1.18
CA PHE A 125 9.75 -0.84 1.27
C PHE A 125 9.31 -1.87 2.32
N MET A 126 8.82 -1.42 3.48
CA MET A 126 8.37 -2.30 4.57
C MET A 126 7.27 -3.30 4.15
N PRO A 127 6.14 -2.91 3.53
CA PRO A 127 5.15 -3.86 3.05
C PRO A 127 5.67 -4.73 1.90
N TRP A 128 6.60 -4.24 1.07
CA TRP A 128 7.24 -5.06 0.03
C TRP A 128 8.09 -6.20 0.63
N LEU A 129 8.84 -5.95 1.70
CA LEU A 129 9.57 -6.99 2.44
C LEU A 129 8.63 -8.03 3.03
N MET A 130 7.54 -7.58 3.67
CA MET A 130 6.54 -8.50 4.22
C MET A 130 5.85 -9.32 3.13
N ALA A 131 5.50 -8.71 2.00
CA ALA A 131 4.93 -9.39 0.84
C ALA A 131 5.89 -10.44 0.27
N THR A 132 7.17 -10.11 0.19
CA THR A 132 8.22 -11.04 -0.24
C THR A 132 8.27 -12.25 0.69
N ALA A 133 8.38 -12.04 2.00
CA ALA A 133 8.37 -13.12 2.98
C ALA A 133 7.06 -13.94 2.93
N LEU A 134 5.93 -13.27 2.75
CA LEU A 134 4.61 -13.87 2.66
C LEU A 134 4.48 -14.80 1.45
N ILE A 135 4.98 -14.42 0.27
CA ILE A 135 4.95 -15.28 -0.93
C ILE A 135 5.71 -16.59 -0.70
N HIS A 136 6.87 -16.51 -0.04
CA HIS A 136 7.66 -17.70 0.31
C HIS A 136 6.93 -18.55 1.35
N SER A 137 6.36 -17.91 2.38
CA SER A 137 5.58 -18.59 3.42
C SER A 137 4.33 -19.29 2.85
N LEU A 138 3.62 -18.63 1.92
CA LEU A 138 2.47 -19.19 1.20
C LEU A 138 2.86 -20.41 0.36
N ALA A 139 3.99 -20.36 -0.35
CA ALA A 139 4.46 -21.49 -1.15
C ALA A 139 4.77 -22.72 -0.29
N VAL A 140 5.34 -22.55 0.91
CA VAL A 140 5.59 -23.66 1.84
C VAL A 140 4.29 -24.15 2.48
N THR A 141 3.39 -23.24 2.85
CA THR A 141 2.07 -23.60 3.42
C THR A 141 1.23 -24.39 2.43
N GLU A 142 1.18 -23.96 1.18
CA GLU A 142 0.47 -24.64 0.10
C GLU A 142 1.03 -26.05 -0.14
N LYS A 143 2.35 -26.18 -0.31
CA LYS A 143 2.98 -27.47 -0.70
C LYS A 143 3.10 -28.46 0.47
N ARG A 144 3.41 -27.97 1.68
CA ARG A 144 3.78 -28.81 2.83
C ARG A 144 2.84 -28.68 4.01
N GLY A 145 1.99 -27.65 4.07
CA GLY A 145 1.12 -27.38 5.22
C GLY A 145 1.84 -26.87 6.46
N LEU A 146 3.10 -26.46 6.33
CA LEU A 146 3.92 -25.88 7.41
C LEU A 146 3.78 -24.35 7.42
N PHE A 147 4.24 -23.68 8.49
CA PHE A 147 4.26 -22.20 8.62
C PHE A 147 2.92 -21.45 8.60
N LYS A 148 1.78 -22.13 8.75
CA LYS A 148 0.44 -21.51 8.76
C LYS A 148 0.36 -20.23 9.61
N SER A 149 0.80 -20.29 10.87
CA SER A 149 0.78 -19.14 11.78
C SER A 149 1.66 -17.98 11.30
N TRP A 150 2.83 -18.29 10.74
CA TRP A 150 3.72 -17.28 10.15
C TRP A 150 3.09 -16.64 8.91
N THR A 151 2.43 -17.42 8.06
CA THR A 151 1.75 -16.91 6.86
C THR A 151 0.64 -15.95 7.24
N VAL A 152 -0.16 -16.29 8.26
CA VAL A 152 -1.19 -15.40 8.81
C VAL A 152 -0.57 -14.12 9.37
N LEU A 153 0.46 -14.25 10.20
CA LEU A 153 1.16 -13.09 10.79
C LEU A 153 1.70 -12.15 9.71
N LEU A 154 2.36 -12.70 8.69
CA LEU A 154 2.93 -11.93 7.57
C LEU A 154 1.85 -11.23 6.73
N ALA A 155 0.68 -11.86 6.55
CA ALA A 155 -0.46 -11.22 5.88
C ALA A 155 -1.00 -10.03 6.68
N VAL A 156 -1.11 -10.18 8.00
CA VAL A 156 -1.55 -9.10 8.91
C VAL A 156 -0.53 -7.97 8.95
N LEU A 157 0.75 -8.28 9.15
CA LEU A 157 1.82 -7.28 9.20
C LEU A 157 1.98 -6.55 7.86
N GLY A 158 1.94 -7.27 6.73
CA GLY A 158 2.06 -6.68 5.40
C GLY A 158 0.99 -5.63 5.14
N PHE A 159 -0.27 -5.95 5.41
CA PHE A 159 -1.37 -4.97 5.25
C PHE A 159 -1.29 -3.85 6.29
N SER A 160 -0.97 -4.15 7.54
CA SER A 160 -0.84 -3.13 8.60
C SER A 160 0.25 -2.11 8.27
N LEU A 161 1.40 -2.57 7.74
CA LEU A 161 2.48 -1.69 7.29
C LEU A 161 2.09 -0.86 6.07
N SER A 162 1.24 -1.37 5.17
CA SER A 162 0.65 -0.54 4.10
C SER A 162 -0.24 0.58 4.64
N LEU A 163 -1.04 0.31 5.68
CA LEU A 163 -1.85 1.33 6.35
C LEU A 163 -0.98 2.39 7.03
N ILE A 164 0.03 1.95 7.80
CA ILE A 164 0.99 2.84 8.46
C ILE A 164 1.74 3.67 7.42
N GLY A 165 2.23 3.06 6.34
CA GLY A 165 2.93 3.77 5.27
C GLY A 165 2.06 4.83 4.60
N THR A 166 0.79 4.51 4.31
CA THR A 166 -0.18 5.47 3.77
C THR A 166 -0.41 6.63 4.73
N PHE A 167 -0.61 6.34 6.02
CA PHE A 167 -0.80 7.36 7.04
C PHE A 167 0.44 8.27 7.18
N LEU A 168 1.64 7.69 7.22
CA LEU A 168 2.89 8.42 7.34
C LEU A 168 3.11 9.40 6.18
N VAL A 169 2.83 8.97 4.94
CA VAL A 169 3.03 9.78 3.73
C VAL A 169 1.96 10.89 3.61
N ARG A 170 0.75 10.69 4.15
CA ARG A 170 -0.41 11.58 3.96
C ARG A 170 -0.75 12.47 5.16
N SER A 171 -0.23 12.16 6.34
CA SER A 171 -0.52 12.90 7.59
C SER A 171 0.22 14.23 7.71
N GLY A 172 1.26 14.47 6.91
CA GLY A 172 2.10 15.66 7.02
C GLY A 172 3.02 15.68 8.25
N ILE A 173 3.05 14.60 9.04
CA ILE A 173 3.95 14.45 10.21
C ILE A 173 5.42 14.33 9.77
N LEU A 174 5.66 13.79 8.58
CA LEU A 174 6.99 13.60 8.02
C LEU A 174 7.34 14.70 7.03
N ILE A 175 8.54 15.24 7.15
CA ILE A 175 9.15 16.12 6.14
C ILE A 175 9.83 15.20 5.12
N SER A 176 9.31 15.16 3.90
CA SER A 176 9.92 14.45 2.78
C SER A 176 9.84 15.28 1.50
N VAL A 177 10.88 15.20 0.67
CA VAL A 177 10.88 15.76 -0.69
C VAL A 177 9.82 15.12 -1.60
N HIS A 178 9.32 13.94 -1.21
CA HIS A 178 8.23 13.21 -1.85
C HIS A 178 6.85 13.46 -1.21
N SER A 179 6.73 14.38 -0.24
CA SER A 179 5.46 14.63 0.44
C SER A 179 4.47 15.37 -0.46
N PHE A 180 3.34 14.71 -0.75
CA PHE A 180 2.23 15.27 -1.51
C PHE A 180 1.20 15.84 -0.56
N ALA A 181 1.02 17.17 -0.60
CA ALA A 181 -0.12 17.94 -0.07
C ALA A 181 -0.72 17.43 1.27
N VAL A 182 -0.54 18.23 2.32
CA VAL A 182 -1.09 17.99 3.67
C VAL A 182 -2.61 17.83 3.61
N SER A 183 -3.17 16.82 4.29
CA SER A 183 -4.63 16.77 4.50
C SER A 183 -5.05 18.02 5.29
N PRO A 184 -6.16 18.70 4.94
CA PRO A 184 -6.69 19.74 5.80
C PRO A 184 -7.09 19.09 7.12
N GLY A 185 -6.51 19.57 8.23
CA GLY A 185 -6.98 19.27 9.58
C GLY A 185 -8.29 19.97 9.88
#